data_AF-A0A2E3QQD7-F1
#
_entry.id   AF-A0A2E3QQD7-F1
#
_cell.length_a   1.000
_cell.length_b   1.000
_cell.length_c   1.000
_cell.angle_alpha   90.00
_cell.angle_beta   90.00
_cell.angle_gamma   90.00
#
_symmetry.space_group_name_H-M   'P 1'
#
loop_
_entity.id
_entity.type
_entity.pdbx_description
1 polymer ?
#
loop_
_entity_poly.entity_id
_entity_poly.type
_entity_poly.pdbx_seq_one_letter_code
_entity_poly.pdbx_strand_id
1 'polypeptide(L)'
;MISYQDILKKILLKDEEKFFHGLSFVVISLIAIHVVIYFNFYKFSSNWIKNESQKTTFILTNNFDEKEIPNSINQKIYSFLSSNKEIESFEILDSTIIKDSLGLENLNDFSGLNLPLIFQISSNEEEVVDQIYKNLIEISENRFVEKYEHKDQLFEISVIIDRVKVIIFFMFLIVITLFSFLIINMVNAALITNFKFLEMLQIMGASSLELAKNISQSVIKKVLPGAILSLIFVFLISIFLIKIFGVNFNFFNESFFTELVLTKLILLMIFLISFVILLLVFLTFYLFYFFEKRFFDKL
;
A
#
# COMPACT_ATOMS: atom_id res chain seq x y z
N MET A 1 -43.16 31.66 11.12
CA MET A 1 -41.79 31.51 11.64
C MET A 1 -40.90 31.20 10.44
N ILE A 2 -40.12 32.17 9.97
CA ILE A 2 -39.23 31.96 8.82
C ILE A 2 -38.23 30.87 9.23
N SER A 3 -38.18 29.77 8.47
CA SER A 3 -37.16 28.74 8.63
C SER A 3 -35.81 29.36 8.32
N TYR A 4 -35.17 29.93 9.35
CA TYR A 4 -33.88 30.57 9.23
C TYR A 4 -32.84 29.60 8.62
N GLN A 5 -32.99 28.30 8.91
CA GLN A 5 -32.21 27.22 8.31
C GLN A 5 -32.21 27.26 6.77
N ASP A 6 -33.32 27.60 6.12
CA ASP A 6 -33.40 27.65 4.66
C ASP A 6 -32.77 28.92 4.07
N ILE A 7 -32.72 30.01 4.84
CA ILE A 7 -32.00 31.23 4.48
C ILE A 7 -30.48 31.02 4.66
N LEU A 8 -30.08 30.35 5.75
CA LEU A 8 -28.69 29.97 6.04
C LEU A 8 -28.10 29.11 4.91
N LYS A 9 -28.86 28.09 4.46
CA LYS A 9 -28.49 27.26 3.30
C LYS A 9 -28.35 28.07 2.00
N LYS A 10 -29.22 29.07 1.79
CA LYS A 10 -29.29 29.84 0.54
C LYS A 10 -28.21 30.92 0.42
N ILE A 11 -27.71 31.46 1.53
CA ILE A 11 -26.83 32.64 1.52
C ILE A 11 -25.37 32.25 1.73
N LEU A 12 -25.08 31.30 2.63
CA LEU A 12 -23.71 31.12 3.08
C LEU A 12 -22.80 30.48 2.03
N LEU A 13 -23.35 29.70 1.07
CA LEU A 13 -22.54 28.81 0.21
C LEU A 13 -23.13 28.52 -1.19
N LYS A 14 -24.10 29.28 -1.70
CA LYS A 14 -24.85 28.90 -2.92
C LYS A 14 -24.05 29.11 -4.23
N ASP A 15 -23.22 30.15 -4.28
CA ASP A 15 -22.44 30.48 -5.49
C ASP A 15 -21.15 29.64 -5.61
N GLU A 16 -20.79 28.86 -4.59
CA GLU A 16 -19.54 28.10 -4.54
C GLU A 16 -19.72 26.56 -4.61
N GLU A 17 -20.95 26.04 -4.79
CA GLU A 17 -21.21 24.58 -4.74
C GLU A 17 -20.34 23.76 -5.69
N LYS A 18 -20.22 24.19 -6.96
CA LYS A 18 -19.37 23.51 -7.95
C LYS A 18 -17.89 23.55 -7.55
N PHE A 19 -17.45 24.65 -6.94
CA PHE A 19 -16.08 24.78 -6.45
C PHE A 19 -15.84 23.83 -5.27
N PHE A 20 -16.76 23.74 -4.31
CA PHE A 20 -16.67 22.79 -3.19
C PHE A 20 -16.64 21.33 -3.67
N HIS A 21 -17.47 20.98 -4.66
CA HIS A 21 -17.46 19.63 -5.24
C HIS A 21 -16.14 19.31 -5.94
N GLY A 22 -15.60 20.25 -6.72
CA GLY A 22 -14.33 20.08 -7.44
C GLY A 22 -13.13 20.01 -6.49
N LEU A 23 -13.07 20.92 -5.52
CA LEU A 23 -12.02 20.94 -4.51
C LEU A 23 -12.04 19.67 -3.65
N SER A 24 -13.22 19.25 -3.18
CA SER A 24 -13.34 18.03 -2.40
C SER A 24 -12.97 16.80 -3.21
N PHE A 25 -13.38 16.74 -4.49
CA PHE A 25 -12.94 15.68 -5.39
C PHE A 25 -11.42 15.59 -5.49
N VAL A 26 -10.75 16.71 -5.80
CA VAL A 26 -9.29 16.71 -6.00
C VAL A 26 -8.56 16.26 -4.73
N VAL A 27 -8.91 16.83 -3.58
CA VAL A 27 -8.12 16.55 -2.37
C VAL A 27 -8.44 15.19 -1.78
N ILE A 28 -9.71 14.77 -1.76
CA ILE A 28 -10.07 13.43 -1.28
C ILE A 28 -9.47 12.39 -2.23
N SER A 29 -9.38 12.66 -3.53
CA SER A 29 -8.72 11.76 -4.48
C SER A 29 -7.25 11.62 -4.16
N LEU A 30 -6.58 12.74 -3.87
CA LEU A 30 -5.15 12.75 -3.57
C LEU A 30 -4.87 11.97 -2.27
N ILE A 31 -5.66 12.18 -1.22
CA ILE A 31 -5.52 11.44 0.05
C ILE A 31 -5.82 9.94 -0.17
N ALA A 32 -6.91 9.62 -0.87
CA ALA A 32 -7.30 8.23 -1.10
C ALA A 32 -6.29 7.47 -1.98
N ILE A 33 -5.67 8.13 -2.98
CA ILE A 33 -4.56 7.56 -3.76
C ILE A 33 -3.40 7.20 -2.84
N HIS A 34 -3.01 8.08 -1.92
CA HIS A 34 -1.92 7.79 -0.97
C HIS A 34 -2.24 6.57 -0.11
N VAL A 35 -3.47 6.47 0.42
CA VAL A 35 -3.92 5.30 1.19
C VAL A 35 -3.81 4.03 0.35
N VAL A 36 -4.30 4.07 -0.90
CA VAL A 36 -4.24 2.91 -1.80
C VAL A 36 -2.82 2.46 -2.08
N ILE A 37 -1.93 3.41 -2.42
CA ILE A 37 -0.50 3.16 -2.69
C ILE A 37 0.16 2.57 -1.46
N TYR A 38 -0.04 3.18 -0.29
CA TYR A 38 0.55 2.71 0.97
C TYR A 38 0.15 1.26 1.27
N PHE A 39 -1.15 0.95 1.23
CA PHE A 39 -1.61 -0.42 1.50
C PHE A 39 -1.18 -1.41 0.41
N ASN A 40 -1.09 -0.99 -0.85
CA ASN A 40 -0.60 -1.85 -1.94
C ASN A 40 0.88 -2.18 -1.73
N PHE A 41 1.69 -1.16 -1.50
CA PHE A 41 3.12 -1.32 -1.24
C PHE A 41 3.36 -2.16 0.01
N TYR A 42 2.59 -1.95 1.08
CA TYR A 42 2.69 -2.72 2.31
C TYR A 42 2.36 -4.21 2.10
N LYS A 43 1.23 -4.53 1.43
CA LYS A 43 0.83 -5.92 1.17
C LYS A 43 1.81 -6.60 0.21
N PHE A 44 2.21 -5.91 -0.85
CA PHE A 44 3.19 -6.41 -1.82
C PHE A 44 4.52 -6.71 -1.16
N SER A 45 5.12 -5.72 -0.48
CA SER A 45 6.44 -5.88 0.14
C SER A 45 6.45 -6.94 1.23
N SER A 46 5.41 -7.00 2.08
CA SER A 46 5.32 -8.03 3.12
C SER A 46 5.19 -9.43 2.53
N ASN A 47 4.35 -9.60 1.50
CA ASN A 47 4.20 -10.89 0.83
C ASN A 47 5.48 -11.30 0.09
N TRP A 48 6.13 -10.35 -0.59
CA TRP A 48 7.38 -10.60 -1.30
C TRP A 48 8.49 -11.00 -0.33
N ILE A 49 8.69 -10.26 0.76
CA ILE A 49 9.69 -10.60 1.79
C ILE A 49 9.39 -11.98 2.37
N LYS A 50 8.13 -12.29 2.69
CA LYS A 50 7.75 -13.59 3.23
C LYS A 50 8.11 -14.72 2.28
N ASN A 51 7.66 -14.63 1.03
CA ASN A 51 7.90 -15.67 0.03
C ASN A 51 9.40 -15.82 -0.27
N GLU A 52 10.14 -14.72 -0.31
CA GLU A 52 11.58 -14.76 -0.56
C GLU A 52 12.35 -15.30 0.64
N SER A 53 11.90 -15.03 1.87
CA SER A 53 12.53 -15.53 3.10
C SER A 53 12.42 -17.04 3.30
N GLN A 54 11.44 -17.67 2.65
CA GLN A 54 11.22 -19.12 2.66
C GLN A 54 12.14 -19.85 1.67
N LYS A 55 12.87 -19.11 0.82
CA LYS A 55 13.77 -19.70 -0.17
C LYS A 55 15.18 -19.90 0.38
N THR A 56 15.75 -21.04 0.07
CA THR A 56 17.16 -21.35 0.27
C THR A 56 17.75 -21.78 -1.06
N THR A 57 18.86 -21.14 -1.45
CA THR A 57 19.64 -21.55 -2.63
C THR A 57 20.78 -22.46 -2.18
N PHE A 58 20.90 -23.59 -2.87
CA PHE A 58 22.02 -24.51 -2.72
C PHE A 58 22.89 -24.43 -3.97
N ILE A 59 24.20 -24.28 -3.77
CA ILE A 59 25.19 -24.30 -4.84
C ILE A 59 26.06 -25.53 -4.64
N LEU A 60 26.04 -26.42 -5.62
CA LEU A 60 26.88 -27.60 -5.65
C LEU A 60 28.03 -27.35 -6.64
N THR A 61 29.26 -27.34 -6.13
CA THR A 61 30.44 -27.11 -6.95
C THR A 61 30.95 -28.41 -7.57
N ASN A 62 31.55 -28.31 -8.75
CA ASN A 62 32.13 -29.45 -9.46
C ASN A 62 33.43 -29.91 -8.80
N ASN A 63 33.77 -31.19 -8.97
CA ASN A 63 35.10 -31.66 -8.62
C ASN A 63 36.15 -31.07 -9.58
N PHE A 64 37.42 -31.02 -9.15
CA PHE A 64 38.52 -30.44 -9.94
C PHE A 64 38.65 -31.05 -11.36
N ASP A 65 38.23 -32.30 -11.53
CA ASP A 65 38.33 -33.05 -12.78
C ASP A 65 37.08 -32.93 -13.66
N GLU A 66 36.02 -32.23 -13.19
CA GLU A 66 34.70 -32.15 -13.82
C GLU A 66 34.37 -30.72 -14.29
N LYS A 67 33.99 -30.58 -15.56
CA LYS A 67 33.50 -29.30 -16.11
C LYS A 67 32.06 -28.99 -15.73
N GLU A 68 31.23 -30.02 -15.59
CA GLU A 68 29.81 -29.95 -15.22
C GLU A 68 29.47 -31.12 -14.30
N ILE A 69 28.42 -30.97 -13.49
CA ILE A 69 27.95 -32.06 -12.62
C ILE A 69 27.41 -33.22 -13.46
N PRO A 70 27.85 -34.46 -13.21
CA PRO A 70 27.32 -35.63 -13.89
C PRO A 70 25.80 -35.75 -13.79
N ASN A 71 25.16 -36.09 -14.92
CA ASN A 71 23.71 -36.31 -14.98
C ASN A 71 23.20 -37.34 -13.98
N SER A 72 24.02 -38.32 -13.60
CA SER A 72 23.70 -39.31 -12.56
C SER A 72 23.42 -38.66 -11.21
N ILE A 73 24.18 -37.63 -10.84
CA ILE A 73 24.02 -36.90 -9.57
C ILE A 73 22.85 -35.93 -9.68
N ASN A 74 22.72 -35.23 -10.80
CA ASN A 74 21.58 -34.33 -11.04
C ASN A 74 20.24 -35.08 -10.92
N GLN A 75 20.15 -36.30 -11.47
CA GLN A 75 18.97 -37.16 -11.33
C GLN A 75 18.72 -37.63 -9.89
N LYS A 76 19.78 -37.94 -9.12
CA LYS A 76 19.65 -38.29 -7.69
C LYS A 76 19.14 -37.11 -6.86
N ILE A 77 19.62 -35.90 -7.13
CA ILE A 77 19.16 -34.69 -6.44
C ILE A 77 17.71 -34.40 -6.82
N TYR A 78 17.38 -34.45 -8.11
CA TYR A 78 16.01 -34.25 -8.57
C TYR A 78 15.03 -35.26 -7.96
N SER A 79 15.40 -36.55 -7.92
CA SER A 79 14.55 -37.60 -7.33
C SER A 79 14.39 -37.44 -5.81
N PHE A 80 15.44 -37.02 -5.11
CA PHE A 80 15.37 -36.67 -3.69
C PHE A 80 14.43 -35.49 -3.43
N LEU A 81 14.59 -34.38 -4.16
CA LEU A 81 13.77 -33.18 -3.97
C LEU A 81 12.30 -33.43 -4.33
N SER A 82 12.04 -34.17 -5.41
CA SER A 82 10.67 -34.49 -5.85
C SER A 82 9.94 -35.50 -4.95
N SER A 83 10.66 -36.38 -4.26
CA SER A 83 10.06 -37.36 -3.35
C SER A 83 9.80 -36.81 -1.95
N ASN A 84 10.40 -35.66 -1.62
CA ASN A 84 10.33 -35.08 -0.29
C ASN A 84 9.07 -34.23 -0.10
N LYS A 85 8.13 -34.70 0.73
CA LYS A 85 6.82 -34.05 0.95
C LYS A 85 6.90 -32.78 1.78
N GLU A 86 8.01 -32.54 2.45
CA GLU A 86 8.23 -31.39 3.32
C GLU A 86 8.70 -30.14 2.54
N ILE A 87 9.01 -30.31 1.24
CA ILE A 87 9.36 -29.23 0.32
C ILE A 87 8.08 -28.70 -0.34
N GLU A 88 7.82 -27.39 -0.24
CA GLU A 88 6.67 -26.78 -0.89
C GLU A 88 6.87 -26.67 -2.41
N SER A 89 8.07 -26.26 -2.82
CA SER A 89 8.48 -26.19 -4.22
C SER A 89 10.00 -26.19 -4.33
N PHE A 90 10.51 -26.67 -5.46
CA PHE A 90 11.92 -26.56 -5.81
C PHE A 90 12.08 -26.20 -7.28
N GLU A 91 13.15 -25.47 -7.58
CA GLU A 91 13.52 -25.05 -8.93
C GLU A 91 15.00 -25.33 -9.14
N ILE A 92 15.34 -26.02 -10.22
CA ILE A 92 16.74 -26.21 -10.63
C ILE A 92 17.03 -25.15 -11.69
N LEU A 93 18.04 -24.31 -11.45
CA LEU A 93 18.47 -23.31 -12.40
C LEU A 93 19.31 -24.00 -13.47
N ASP A 94 18.81 -23.97 -14.70
CA ASP A 94 19.51 -24.57 -15.82
C ASP A 94 20.74 -23.73 -16.24
N SER A 95 21.62 -24.34 -17.02
CA SER A 95 22.84 -23.68 -17.50
C SER A 95 22.54 -22.47 -18.39
N THR A 96 21.37 -22.42 -19.02
CA THR A 96 20.92 -21.28 -19.84
C THR A 96 20.52 -20.07 -19.00
N ILE A 97 19.80 -20.25 -17.90
CA ILE A 97 19.41 -19.19 -16.96
C ILE A 97 20.66 -18.61 -16.29
N ILE A 98 21.61 -19.48 -15.91
CA ILE A 98 22.90 -19.04 -15.34
C ILE A 98 23.67 -18.21 -16.38
N LYS A 99 23.71 -18.66 -17.64
CA LYS A 99 24.37 -17.96 -18.74
C LYS A 99 23.79 -16.56 -18.97
N ASP A 100 22.46 -16.46 -19.04
CA ASP A 100 21.76 -15.20 -19.27
C ASP A 100 21.95 -14.24 -18.09
N SER A 101 21.94 -14.77 -16.86
CA SER A 101 22.17 -13.97 -15.64
C SER A 101 23.59 -13.42 -15.53
N LEU A 102 24.58 -14.11 -16.09
CA LEU A 102 25.99 -13.69 -16.10
C LEU A 102 26.36 -12.84 -17.32
N GLY A 103 25.45 -12.63 -18.28
CA GLY A 103 25.70 -11.86 -19.50
C GLY A 103 26.69 -12.54 -20.46
N LEU A 104 26.85 -13.87 -20.36
CA LEU A 104 27.81 -14.65 -21.13
C LEU A 104 27.22 -15.06 -22.49
N GLU A 105 26.97 -14.11 -23.38
CA GLU A 105 26.25 -14.38 -24.65
C GLU A 105 27.10 -15.18 -25.66
N ASN A 106 28.44 -15.06 -25.64
CA ASN A 106 29.34 -15.73 -26.59
C ASN A 106 29.70 -17.17 -26.17
N LEU A 107 29.72 -18.09 -27.15
CA LEU A 107 30.07 -19.51 -26.98
C LEU A 107 31.48 -19.76 -26.39
N ASN A 108 32.43 -18.85 -26.65
CA ASN A 108 33.82 -19.03 -26.21
C ASN A 108 34.03 -18.67 -24.73
N ASP A 109 33.23 -17.74 -24.20
CA ASP A 109 33.34 -17.26 -22.82
C ASP A 109 32.89 -18.34 -21.81
N PHE A 110 32.15 -19.33 -22.28
CA PHE A 110 31.58 -20.43 -21.49
C PHE A 110 32.49 -21.66 -21.39
N SER A 111 33.28 -21.94 -22.43
CA SER A 111 34.01 -23.21 -22.59
C SER A 111 35.07 -23.50 -21.50
N GLY A 112 35.48 -22.45 -20.78
CA GLY A 112 36.46 -22.50 -19.69
C GLY A 112 35.85 -22.40 -18.28
N LEU A 113 34.54 -22.28 -18.13
CA LEU A 113 33.89 -22.15 -16.83
C LEU A 113 33.38 -23.51 -16.33
N ASN A 114 33.67 -23.81 -15.07
CA ASN A 114 33.07 -24.92 -14.36
C ASN A 114 31.70 -24.46 -13.84
N LEU A 115 30.62 -24.92 -14.45
CA LEU A 115 29.28 -24.52 -14.02
C LEU A 115 28.84 -25.34 -12.80
N PRO A 116 28.54 -24.69 -11.65
CA PRO A 116 27.92 -25.38 -10.54
C PRO A 116 26.46 -25.72 -10.84
N LEU A 117 25.93 -26.72 -10.15
CA LEU A 117 24.49 -26.95 -10.11
C LEU A 117 23.89 -26.05 -9.04
N ILE A 118 22.96 -25.19 -9.45
CA ILE A 118 22.25 -24.29 -8.54
C ILE A 118 20.79 -24.72 -8.49
N PHE A 119 20.26 -24.88 -7.29
CA PHE A 119 18.85 -25.15 -7.12
C PHE A 119 18.30 -24.42 -5.89
N GLN A 120 17.04 -24.04 -5.98
CA GLN A 120 16.31 -23.31 -4.96
C GLN A 120 15.23 -24.20 -4.38
N ILE A 121 15.07 -24.12 -3.06
CA ILE A 121 14.05 -24.85 -2.31
C ILE A 121 13.24 -23.84 -1.49
N SER A 122 11.91 -23.97 -1.53
CA SER A 122 11.00 -23.25 -0.65
C SER A 122 10.58 -24.14 0.51
N SER A 123 10.87 -23.70 1.74
CA SER A 123 10.39 -24.36 2.96
C SER A 123 10.11 -23.34 4.07
N ASN A 124 9.13 -23.64 4.92
CA ASN A 124 8.76 -22.80 6.05
C ASN A 124 9.58 -23.08 7.31
N GLU A 125 10.25 -24.23 7.38
CA GLU A 125 10.91 -24.73 8.59
C GLU A 125 12.42 -24.85 8.37
N GLU A 126 13.21 -24.15 9.18
CA GLU A 126 14.68 -24.19 9.13
C GLU A 126 15.22 -25.62 9.37
N GLU A 127 14.54 -26.42 10.20
CA GLU A 127 14.91 -27.82 10.48
C GLU A 127 14.87 -28.69 9.22
N VAL A 128 13.87 -28.47 8.35
CA VAL A 128 13.72 -29.19 7.07
C VAL A 128 14.86 -28.81 6.12
N VAL A 129 15.23 -27.52 6.08
CA VAL A 129 16.34 -27.03 5.25
C VAL A 129 17.67 -27.64 5.68
N ASP A 130 17.92 -27.73 7.00
CA ASP A 130 19.13 -28.32 7.55
C ASP A 130 19.20 -29.84 7.32
N GLN A 131 18.07 -30.54 7.39
CA GLN A 131 18.00 -31.96 7.06
C GLN A 131 18.26 -32.22 5.58
N ILE A 132 17.71 -31.37 4.70
CA ILE A 132 17.99 -31.40 3.26
C ILE A 132 19.48 -31.17 3.01
N TYR A 133 20.10 -30.19 3.66
CA TYR A 133 21.53 -29.92 3.52
C TYR A 133 22.39 -31.14 3.87
N LYS A 134 22.10 -31.82 4.99
CA LYS A 134 22.83 -33.04 5.39
C LYS A 134 22.68 -34.16 4.36
N ASN A 135 21.46 -34.41 3.89
CA ASN A 135 21.19 -35.44 2.89
C ASN A 135 21.84 -35.12 1.53
N LEU A 136 21.90 -33.84 1.16
CA LEU A 136 22.57 -33.38 -0.06
C LEU A 136 24.07 -33.62 0.00
N ILE A 137 24.72 -33.40 1.15
CA ILE A 137 26.14 -33.72 1.34
C ILE A 137 26.40 -35.20 1.05
N GLU A 138 25.54 -36.10 1.55
CA GLU A 138 25.66 -37.54 1.30
C GLU A 138 25.46 -37.90 -0.19
N ILE A 139 24.45 -37.30 -0.84
CA ILE A 139 24.15 -37.53 -2.27
C ILE A 139 25.23 -36.95 -3.19
N SER A 140 25.92 -35.90 -2.75
CA SER A 140 26.88 -35.14 -3.55
C SER A 140 28.25 -35.80 -3.72
N GLU A 141 28.48 -36.96 -3.10
CA GLU A 141 29.70 -37.78 -3.26
C GLU A 141 31.00 -36.96 -3.02
N ASN A 142 31.08 -36.27 -1.87
CA ASN A 142 32.21 -35.42 -1.43
C ASN A 142 32.40 -34.08 -2.16
N ARG A 143 31.43 -33.63 -2.97
CA ARG A 143 31.45 -32.27 -3.54
C ARG A 143 31.13 -31.22 -2.47
N PHE A 144 31.65 -30.02 -2.66
CA PHE A 144 31.34 -28.91 -1.76
C PHE A 144 29.93 -28.37 -2.04
N VAL A 145 29.13 -28.27 -0.98
CA VAL A 145 27.75 -27.78 -1.01
C VAL A 145 27.66 -26.51 -0.19
N GLU A 146 27.35 -25.40 -0.84
CA GLU A 146 27.08 -24.13 -0.18
C GLU A 146 25.58 -23.97 0.06
N LYS A 147 25.21 -23.51 1.26
CA LYS A 147 23.84 -23.16 1.65
C LYS A 147 23.74 -21.65 1.77
N TYR A 148 22.84 -21.04 1.01
CA TYR A 148 22.54 -19.60 1.09
C TYR A 148 21.08 -19.39 1.45
N GLU A 149 20.83 -18.97 2.68
CA GLU A 149 19.50 -18.61 3.16
C GLU A 149 19.17 -17.18 2.71
N HIS A 150 18.07 -17.01 1.96
CA HIS A 150 17.69 -15.69 1.47
C HIS A 150 17.23 -14.78 2.61
N LYS A 151 16.76 -15.36 3.72
CA LYS A 151 16.36 -14.65 4.94
C LYS A 151 17.44 -13.68 5.44
N ASP A 152 18.70 -14.10 5.44
CA ASP A 152 19.82 -13.28 5.90
C ASP A 152 20.12 -12.12 4.94
N GLN A 153 20.00 -12.38 3.64
CA GLN A 153 20.20 -11.36 2.59
C GLN A 153 19.04 -10.35 2.53
N LEU A 154 17.84 -10.75 2.93
CA LEU A 154 16.67 -9.89 2.96
C LEU A 154 16.70 -8.86 4.09
N PHE A 155 17.59 -9.00 5.08
CA PHE A 155 17.63 -8.06 6.21
C PHE A 155 17.84 -6.62 5.73
N GLU A 156 18.84 -6.37 4.89
CA GLU A 156 19.14 -5.02 4.38
C GLU A 156 17.99 -4.46 3.54
N ILE A 157 17.40 -5.31 2.68
CA ILE A 157 16.28 -4.95 1.81
C ILE A 157 15.03 -4.64 2.64
N SER A 158 14.76 -5.42 3.68
CA SER A 158 13.63 -5.22 4.59
C SER A 158 13.72 -3.87 5.32
N VAL A 159 14.91 -3.50 5.77
CA VAL A 159 15.17 -2.19 6.40
C VAL A 159 14.93 -1.05 5.42
N ILE A 160 15.34 -1.18 4.15
CA ILE A 160 15.07 -0.17 3.11
C ILE A 160 13.55 -0.06 2.84
N ILE A 161 12.87 -1.19 2.69
CA ILE A 161 11.41 -1.24 2.49
C ILE A 161 10.68 -0.56 3.64
N ASP A 162 11.09 -0.80 4.89
CA ASP A 162 10.46 -0.19 6.05
C ASP A 162 10.70 1.33 6.10
N ARG A 163 11.88 1.81 5.71
CA ARG A 163 12.12 3.25 5.52
C ARG A 163 11.19 3.86 4.47
N VAL A 164 10.97 3.17 3.36
CA VAL A 164 10.02 3.63 2.32
C VAL A 164 8.59 3.69 2.87
N LYS A 165 8.14 2.69 3.64
CA LYS A 165 6.83 2.70 4.30
C LYS A 165 6.68 3.93 5.20
N VAL A 166 7.70 4.26 5.99
CA VAL A 166 7.71 5.43 6.88
C VAL A 166 7.65 6.74 6.08
N ILE A 167 8.39 6.86 4.97
CA ILE A 167 8.35 8.05 4.12
C ILE A 167 6.95 8.26 3.53
N ILE A 168 6.32 7.20 3.00
CA ILE A 168 4.95 7.28 2.45
C ILE A 168 3.96 7.71 3.54
N PHE A 169 4.13 7.19 4.77
CA PHE A 169 3.30 7.58 5.90
C PHE A 169 3.46 9.06 6.29
N PHE A 170 4.69 9.58 6.33
CA PHE A 170 4.93 11.01 6.58
C PHE A 170 4.36 11.91 5.48
N MET A 171 4.48 11.52 4.20
CA MET A 171 3.85 12.25 3.11
C MET A 171 2.33 12.32 3.29
N PHE A 172 1.70 11.21 3.66
CA PHE A 172 0.26 11.17 3.95
C PHE A 172 -0.15 12.15 5.07
N LEU A 173 0.62 12.23 6.16
CA LEU A 173 0.35 13.19 7.24
C LEU A 173 0.46 14.64 6.79
N ILE A 174 1.47 14.97 5.97
CA ILE A 174 1.65 16.32 5.41
C ILE A 174 0.45 16.69 4.54
N VAL A 175 0.01 15.79 3.65
CA VAL A 175 -1.13 16.02 2.76
C VAL A 175 -2.42 16.25 3.57
N ILE A 176 -2.67 15.45 4.60
CA ILE A 176 -3.83 15.65 5.49
C ILE A 176 -3.77 17.01 6.17
N THR A 177 -2.62 17.38 6.71
CA THR A 177 -2.45 18.65 7.42
C THR A 177 -2.71 19.84 6.50
N LEU A 178 -2.17 19.81 5.28
CA LEU A 178 -2.41 20.83 4.26
C LEU A 178 -3.90 20.93 3.90
N PHE A 179 -4.58 19.79 3.79
CA PHE A 179 -6.00 19.77 3.51
C PHE A 179 -6.85 20.33 4.66
N SER A 180 -6.55 19.96 5.91
CA SER A 180 -7.21 20.52 7.07
C SER A 180 -7.05 22.05 7.11
N PHE A 181 -5.85 22.55 6.84
CA PHE A 181 -5.58 23.99 6.75
C PHE A 181 -6.40 24.68 5.64
N LEU A 182 -6.51 24.05 4.48
CA LEU A 182 -7.33 24.55 3.36
C LEU A 182 -8.81 24.67 3.74
N ILE A 183 -9.40 23.64 4.36
CA ILE A 183 -10.79 23.68 4.82
C ILE A 183 -11.00 24.79 5.84
N ILE A 184 -10.09 24.91 6.83
CA ILE A 184 -10.21 25.94 7.87
C ILE A 184 -10.21 27.34 7.25
N ASN A 185 -9.28 27.61 6.33
CA ASN A 185 -9.19 28.92 5.67
C ASN A 185 -10.43 29.23 4.84
N MET A 186 -10.95 28.24 4.11
CA MET A 186 -12.14 28.42 3.29
C MET A 186 -13.38 28.67 4.15
N VAL A 187 -13.57 27.89 5.23
CA VAL A 187 -14.67 28.09 6.18
C VAL A 187 -14.54 29.45 6.87
N ASN A 188 -13.34 29.85 7.28
CA ASN A 188 -13.11 31.15 7.89
C ASN A 188 -13.45 32.31 6.93
N ALA A 189 -13.02 32.21 5.67
CA ALA A 189 -13.39 33.20 4.64
C ALA A 189 -14.91 33.28 4.46
N ALA A 190 -15.60 32.14 4.35
CA ALA A 190 -17.06 32.11 4.22
C ALA A 190 -17.78 32.73 5.44
N LEU A 191 -17.27 32.51 6.66
CA LEU A 191 -17.80 33.11 7.89
C LEU A 191 -17.60 34.63 7.93
N ILE A 192 -16.42 35.11 7.52
CA ILE A 192 -16.10 36.55 7.49
C ILE A 192 -17.00 37.28 6.47
N THR A 193 -17.15 36.71 5.27
CA THR A 193 -17.98 37.30 4.21
C THR A 193 -19.45 37.40 4.61
N ASN A 194 -19.94 36.43 5.38
CA ASN A 194 -21.35 36.36 5.82
C ASN A 194 -21.55 36.80 7.29
N PHE A 195 -20.60 37.54 7.86
CA PHE A 195 -20.58 37.84 9.30
C PHE A 195 -21.83 38.58 9.80
N LYS A 196 -22.24 39.65 9.12
CA LYS A 196 -23.42 40.45 9.51
C LYS A 196 -24.71 39.62 9.54
N PHE A 197 -24.80 38.65 8.64
CA PHE A 197 -25.89 37.71 8.62
C PHE A 197 -25.80 36.83 9.88
N LEU A 198 -24.70 36.14 10.11
CA LEU A 198 -24.50 35.30 11.31
C LEU A 198 -24.81 36.03 12.64
N GLU A 199 -24.39 37.28 12.77
CA GLU A 199 -24.69 38.15 13.91
C GLU A 199 -26.19 38.40 14.09
N MET A 200 -26.90 38.76 13.01
CA MET A 200 -28.36 38.94 13.02
C MET A 200 -29.09 37.70 13.57
N LEU A 201 -28.50 36.53 13.40
CA LEU A 201 -29.18 35.26 13.62
C LEU A 201 -28.96 34.74 15.03
N GLN A 202 -27.80 35.05 15.61
CA GLN A 202 -27.60 34.97 17.05
C GLN A 202 -28.44 36.00 17.80
N ILE A 203 -28.59 37.22 17.29
CA ILE A 203 -29.51 38.24 17.87
C ILE A 203 -30.97 37.75 17.84
N MET A 204 -31.36 36.98 16.82
CA MET A 204 -32.66 36.31 16.75
C MET A 204 -32.80 35.09 17.69
N GLY A 205 -31.78 34.76 18.48
CA GLY A 205 -31.81 33.71 19.51
C GLY A 205 -31.23 32.36 19.09
N ALA A 206 -30.53 32.26 17.96
CA ALA A 206 -29.89 31.00 17.57
C ALA A 206 -28.69 30.67 18.46
N SER A 207 -28.65 29.46 19.04
CA SER A 207 -27.53 29.02 19.86
C SER A 207 -26.26 28.77 19.02
N SER A 208 -25.08 29.07 19.58
CA SER A 208 -23.77 28.83 18.95
C SER A 208 -23.60 27.38 18.47
N LEU A 209 -24.08 26.44 19.28
CA LEU A 209 -24.01 25.00 18.98
C LEU A 209 -24.90 24.62 17.80
N GLU A 210 -26.11 25.17 17.72
CA GLU A 210 -27.04 24.89 16.63
C GLU A 210 -26.54 25.51 15.31
N LEU A 211 -25.98 26.71 15.35
CA LEU A 211 -25.31 27.33 14.21
C LEU A 211 -24.12 26.50 13.73
N ALA A 212 -23.25 26.08 14.65
CA ALA A 212 -22.09 25.24 14.34
C ALA A 212 -22.50 23.91 13.67
N LYS A 213 -23.50 23.22 14.21
CA LYS A 213 -24.03 21.97 13.63
C LYS A 213 -24.66 22.19 12.25
N ASN A 214 -25.44 23.24 12.07
CA ASN A 214 -26.13 23.50 10.80
C ASN A 214 -25.14 23.86 9.69
N ILE A 215 -24.14 24.68 10.00
CA ILE A 215 -23.09 25.05 9.05
C ILE A 215 -22.21 23.83 8.74
N SER A 216 -21.78 23.06 9.75
CA SER A 216 -20.96 21.86 9.52
C SER A 216 -21.67 20.82 8.65
N GLN A 217 -22.96 20.56 8.92
CA GLN A 217 -23.78 19.67 8.08
C GLN A 217 -23.94 20.22 6.66
N SER A 218 -24.12 21.52 6.49
CA SER A 218 -24.22 22.15 5.17
C SER A 218 -22.92 22.00 4.37
N VAL A 219 -21.76 22.16 5.01
CA VAL A 219 -20.45 21.96 4.38
C VAL A 219 -20.28 20.49 3.96
N ILE A 220 -20.61 19.55 4.84
CA ILE A 220 -20.49 18.11 4.52
C ILE A 220 -21.38 17.70 3.37
N LYS A 221 -22.62 18.20 3.29
CA LYS A 221 -23.51 17.92 2.16
C LYS A 221 -22.91 18.36 0.82
N LYS A 222 -22.07 19.40 0.82
CA LYS A 222 -21.36 19.87 -0.39
C LYS A 222 -20.07 19.09 -0.65
N VAL A 223 -19.38 18.62 0.39
CA VAL A 223 -18.17 17.79 0.24
C VAL A 223 -18.52 16.39 -0.28
N LEU A 224 -19.64 15.82 0.17
CA LEU A 224 -20.01 14.41 -0.03
C LEU A 224 -20.05 13.96 -1.50
N PRO A 225 -20.65 14.68 -2.46
CA PRO A 225 -20.69 14.25 -3.86
C PRO A 225 -19.29 14.13 -4.48
N GLY A 226 -18.41 15.10 -4.22
CA GLY A 226 -17.02 15.05 -4.70
C GLY A 226 -16.22 13.93 -4.03
N ALA A 227 -16.50 13.63 -2.76
CA ALA A 227 -15.90 12.52 -2.02
C ALA A 227 -16.29 11.15 -2.61
N ILE A 228 -17.56 10.97 -3.00
CA ILE A 228 -18.04 9.76 -3.66
C ILE A 228 -17.39 9.60 -5.04
N LEU A 229 -17.37 10.67 -5.85
CA LEU A 229 -16.74 10.65 -7.17
C LEU A 229 -15.24 10.32 -7.08
N SER A 230 -14.57 10.90 -6.08
CA SER A 230 -13.17 10.60 -5.75
C SER A 230 -12.96 9.12 -5.49
N LEU A 231 -13.85 8.47 -4.74
CA LEU A 231 -13.73 7.06 -4.41
C LEU A 231 -13.77 6.19 -5.67
N ILE A 232 -14.70 6.47 -6.59
CA ILE A 232 -14.79 5.78 -7.88
C ILE A 232 -13.52 5.98 -8.69
N PHE A 233 -13.02 7.21 -8.76
CA PHE A 233 -11.79 7.55 -9.48
C PHE A 233 -10.56 6.82 -8.91
N VAL A 234 -10.38 6.85 -7.59
CA VAL A 234 -9.27 6.17 -6.90
C VAL A 234 -9.38 4.66 -7.04
N PHE A 235 -10.59 4.10 -7.01
CA PHE A 235 -10.82 2.68 -7.21
C PHE A 235 -10.36 2.22 -8.60
N LEU A 236 -10.67 3.00 -9.65
CA LEU A 236 -10.18 2.73 -11.02
C LEU A 236 -8.65 2.80 -11.11
N ILE A 237 -8.04 3.81 -10.50
CA ILE A 237 -6.57 3.91 -10.42
C ILE A 237 -5.98 2.71 -9.69
N SER A 238 -6.60 2.29 -8.58
CA SER A 238 -6.15 1.13 -7.82
C SER A 238 -6.14 -0.13 -8.67
N ILE A 239 -7.21 -0.38 -9.46
CA ILE A 239 -7.26 -1.53 -10.37
C ILE A 239 -6.12 -1.47 -11.39
N PHE A 240 -5.86 -0.28 -11.94
CA PHE A 240 -4.78 -0.09 -12.90
C PHE A 240 -3.39 -0.33 -12.28
N LEU A 241 -3.15 0.20 -11.08
CA LEU A 241 -1.92 -0.03 -10.32
C LEU A 241 -1.74 -1.51 -9.98
N ILE A 242 -2.79 -2.21 -9.55
CA ILE A 242 -2.72 -3.65 -9.28
C ILE A 242 -2.42 -4.43 -10.56
N LYS A 243 -2.93 -4.01 -11.72
CA LYS A 243 -2.57 -4.66 -12.99
C LYS A 243 -1.13 -4.39 -13.40
N ILE A 244 -0.57 -3.20 -13.14
CA ILE A 244 0.82 -2.90 -13.49
C ILE A 244 1.80 -3.60 -12.52
N PHE A 245 1.56 -3.48 -11.22
CA PHE A 245 2.47 -3.97 -10.18
C PHE A 245 2.17 -5.40 -9.71
N GLY A 246 0.95 -5.90 -9.92
CA GLY A 246 0.52 -7.24 -9.55
C GLY A 246 0.65 -8.28 -10.68
N VAL A 247 1.14 -7.88 -11.85
CA VAL A 247 1.71 -8.82 -12.83
C VAL A 247 3.06 -9.25 -12.28
N ASN A 248 3.01 -10.16 -11.33
CA ASN A 248 4.17 -10.99 -11.03
C ASN A 248 4.43 -11.78 -12.31
N PHE A 249 5.62 -11.61 -12.89
CA PHE A 249 5.98 -12.00 -14.26
C PHE A 249 5.76 -13.48 -14.63
N ASN A 250 5.28 -14.36 -13.73
CA ASN A 250 4.85 -15.73 -14.03
C ASN A 250 3.69 -16.29 -13.16
N PHE A 251 3.07 -15.50 -12.27
CA PHE A 251 2.09 -16.01 -11.28
C PHE A 251 0.88 -15.09 -11.08
N PHE A 252 0.15 -14.77 -12.15
CA PHE A 252 -1.14 -14.08 -12.02
C PHE A 252 -2.23 -15.08 -11.59
N ASN A 253 -2.67 -15.00 -10.32
CA ASN A 253 -3.80 -15.78 -9.82
C ASN A 253 -5.08 -14.91 -9.80
N GLU A 254 -6.11 -15.31 -10.54
CA GLU A 254 -7.39 -14.59 -10.64
C GLU A 254 -8.12 -14.47 -9.29
N SER A 255 -8.01 -15.48 -8.42
CA SER A 255 -8.63 -15.44 -7.09
C SER A 255 -7.94 -14.42 -6.18
N PHE A 256 -6.61 -14.30 -6.27
CA PHE A 256 -5.85 -13.29 -5.54
C PHE A 256 -6.18 -11.87 -6.02
N PHE A 257 -6.36 -11.68 -7.34
CA PHE A 257 -6.76 -10.39 -7.90
C PHE A 257 -8.14 -9.95 -7.38
N THR A 258 -9.12 -10.84 -7.38
CA THR A 258 -10.49 -10.53 -6.91
C THR A 258 -10.54 -10.23 -5.41
N GLU A 259 -9.83 -10.99 -4.58
CA GLU A 259 -9.71 -10.72 -3.14
C GLU A 259 -9.08 -9.33 -2.88
N LEU A 260 -8.03 -8.99 -3.63
CA LEU A 260 -7.32 -7.74 -3.46
C LEU A 260 -8.17 -6.53 -3.88
N VAL A 261 -8.93 -6.65 -4.97
CA VAL A 261 -9.91 -5.63 -5.40
C VAL A 261 -11.02 -5.44 -4.36
N LEU A 262 -11.60 -6.53 -3.83
CA LEU A 262 -12.66 -6.47 -2.84
C LEU A 262 -12.17 -5.81 -1.54
N THR A 263 -11.00 -6.24 -1.06
CA THR A 263 -10.38 -5.66 0.15
C THR A 263 -10.14 -4.16 -0.01
N LYS A 264 -9.73 -3.72 -1.20
CA LYS A 264 -9.51 -2.29 -1.49
C LYS A 264 -10.79 -1.48 -1.52
N LEU A 265 -11.86 -2.05 -2.09
CA LEU A 265 -13.18 -1.42 -2.05
C LEU A 265 -13.64 -1.19 -0.61
N ILE A 266 -13.55 -2.23 0.22
CA ILE A 266 -13.94 -2.17 1.65
C ILE A 266 -13.09 -1.12 2.38
N LEU A 267 -11.77 -1.13 2.17
CA LEU A 267 -10.85 -0.18 2.78
C LEU A 267 -11.21 1.28 2.41
N LEU A 268 -11.48 1.54 1.12
CA LEU A 268 -11.86 2.86 0.64
C LEU A 268 -13.19 3.34 1.24
N MET A 269 -14.17 2.44 1.39
CA MET A 269 -15.45 2.74 2.02
C MET A 269 -15.29 3.07 3.52
N ILE A 270 -14.51 2.27 4.25
CA ILE A 270 -14.20 2.53 5.67
C ILE A 270 -13.47 3.87 5.82
N PHE A 271 -12.48 4.13 4.96
CA PHE A 271 -11.76 5.39 4.94
C PHE A 271 -12.70 6.59 4.74
N LEU A 272 -13.60 6.53 3.76
CA LEU A 272 -14.56 7.60 3.49
C LEU A 272 -15.47 7.88 4.70
N ILE A 273 -16.05 6.82 5.27
CA ILE A 273 -16.95 6.94 6.42
C ILE A 273 -16.20 7.58 7.60
N SER A 274 -15.01 7.06 7.92
CA SER A 274 -14.17 7.60 9.00
C SER A 274 -13.81 9.06 8.77
N PHE A 275 -13.39 9.40 7.55
CA PHE A 275 -13.00 10.74 7.17
C PHE A 275 -14.15 11.75 7.28
N VAL A 276 -15.34 11.41 6.76
CA VAL A 276 -16.52 12.30 6.82
C VAL A 276 -16.97 12.53 8.26
N ILE A 277 -16.96 11.49 9.10
CA ILE A 277 -17.31 11.61 10.53
C ILE A 277 -16.29 12.50 11.25
N LEU A 278 -15.01 12.26 11.04
CA LEU A 278 -13.95 13.03 11.70
C LEU A 278 -13.98 14.50 11.27
N LEU A 279 -14.24 14.77 9.98
CA LEU A 279 -14.43 16.11 9.47
C LEU A 279 -15.66 16.81 10.08
N LEU A 280 -16.77 16.09 10.29
CA LEU A 280 -17.98 16.65 10.92
C LEU A 280 -17.71 17.09 12.36
N VAL A 281 -17.08 16.22 13.13
CA VAL A 281 -16.74 16.48 14.53
C VAL A 281 -15.79 17.67 14.61
N PHE A 282 -14.73 17.65 13.80
CA PHE A 282 -13.76 18.73 13.74
C PHE A 282 -14.39 20.09 13.40
N LEU A 283 -15.19 20.16 12.32
CA LEU A 283 -15.86 21.39 11.89
C LEU A 283 -16.82 21.91 12.97
N THR A 284 -17.56 21.02 13.63
CA THR A 284 -18.52 21.42 14.66
C THR A 284 -17.81 22.03 15.86
N PHE A 285 -16.71 21.44 16.33
CA PHE A 285 -15.91 22.01 17.42
C PHE A 285 -15.24 23.33 17.03
N TYR A 286 -14.64 23.41 15.84
CA TYR A 286 -14.01 24.63 15.34
C TYR A 286 -15.01 25.79 15.25
N LEU A 287 -16.18 25.54 14.66
CA LEU A 287 -17.24 26.54 14.51
C LEU A 287 -17.82 26.96 15.86
N PHE A 288 -18.04 26.00 16.77
CA PHE A 288 -18.50 26.31 18.12
C PHE A 288 -17.53 27.25 18.83
N TYR A 289 -16.23 26.94 18.81
CA TYR A 289 -15.20 27.81 19.39
C TYR A 289 -15.16 29.21 18.73
N PHE A 290 -15.32 29.27 17.40
CA PHE A 290 -15.38 30.53 16.67
C PHE A 290 -16.56 31.41 17.11
N PHE A 291 -17.74 30.82 17.30
CA PHE A 291 -18.94 31.54 17.74
C PHE A 291 -18.84 31.97 19.21
N GLU A 292 -18.40 31.10 20.12
CA GLU A 292 -18.24 31.45 21.55
C GLU A 292 -17.26 32.62 21.75
N LYS A 293 -16.05 32.50 21.17
CA LYS A 293 -14.99 33.50 21.36
C LYS A 293 -15.34 34.88 20.80
N ARG A 294 -16.17 34.97 19.76
CA ARG A 294 -16.48 36.27 19.12
C ARG A 294 -17.71 36.95 19.68
N PHE A 295 -18.68 36.18 20.16
CA PHE A 295 -19.99 36.72 20.53
C PHE A 295 -20.26 36.69 22.04
N PHE A 296 -19.58 35.82 22.81
CA PHE A 296 -19.78 35.71 24.26
C PHE A 296 -18.61 36.24 25.10
N ASP A 297 -17.37 36.28 24.59
CA ASP A 297 -16.21 36.88 25.28
C ASP A 297 -16.22 38.43 25.28
N LYS A 298 -17.29 39.08 24.80
CA LYS A 298 -17.45 40.55 24.77
C LYS A 298 -18.49 41.09 25.76
N LEU A 299 -19.01 40.26 26.67
CA LEU A 299 -19.90 40.65 27.77
C LEU A 299 -19.13 40.82 29.07
#